data_AF-A0A3T0RYB7-F1
#
_entry.id   AF-A0A3T0RYB7-F1
#
_cell.length_a   1.000
_cell.length_b   1.000
_cell.length_c   1.000
_cell.angle_alpha   90.00
_cell.angle_beta   90.00
_cell.angle_gamma   90.00
#
_symmetry.space_group_name_H-M   'P 1'
#
loop_
_entity.id
_entity.type
_entity.pdbx_description
1 polymer ?
#
loop_
_entity_poly.entity_id
_entity_poly.type
_entity_poly.pdbx_seq_one_letter_code
_entity_poly.pdbx_strand_id
1 'polypeptide(L)'
;MTARGTGAGGLATPAARWALVFAWLMGAVKALVDGQFNPQYVTLPVACLLCLVAAVVLTRREDLPLSGVLATVVTALVLTAMVLALSVPPDRASIWQLQFGATLLALLFVRGDLVHAVIGAALHSAIFIVWALWYSMPVSWLLTVLTAPCVVYFLAVTWLFGLRRVVMQERTHRSEAAEHVRQTRAEREAARRIGRELALVRAKTGNVLALLRDGAPLDKELRGEIAVVGGEIRDRLRSPRLQHPELNRAISALRAGGTSVNVLAEDSESAPELGDRAAEQIAAVVRDEAGADSLVLTWNEPERVSIVARHGDRSERHIVEVLPAVSRSDAE
;
A
#
# COMPACT_ATOMS: atom_id res chain seq x y z
N MET A 1 -15.18 13.95 -7.72
CA MET A 1 -14.55 14.06 -9.05
C MET A 1 -13.15 13.45 -8.98
N THR A 2 -13.01 12.23 -9.44
CA THR A 2 -11.74 11.49 -9.45
C THR A 2 -10.81 12.07 -10.51
N ALA A 3 -9.57 12.38 -10.14
CA ALA A 3 -8.50 12.86 -11.01
C ALA A 3 -8.01 11.78 -12.01
N ARG A 4 -8.92 11.27 -12.84
CA ARG A 4 -8.63 10.57 -14.09
C ARG A 4 -8.66 11.64 -15.19
N GLY A 5 -7.52 11.95 -15.80
CA GLY A 5 -7.44 12.90 -16.93
C GLY A 5 -6.42 14.03 -16.79
N THR A 6 -5.78 14.23 -15.63
CA THR A 6 -4.71 15.24 -15.48
C THR A 6 -3.35 14.59 -15.64
N GLY A 7 -3.04 14.10 -16.86
CA GLY A 7 -1.68 13.68 -17.20
C GLY A 7 -0.68 14.73 -16.70
N ALA A 8 0.21 14.31 -15.79
CA ALA A 8 1.28 15.05 -15.11
C ALA A 8 1.31 16.58 -15.36
N GLY A 9 0.32 17.34 -14.86
CA GLY A 9 0.31 18.81 -14.97
C GLY A 9 -0.74 19.46 -15.88
N GLY A 10 -1.74 18.72 -16.35
CA GLY A 10 -2.86 19.30 -17.11
C GLY A 10 -2.56 19.58 -18.59
N LEU A 11 -1.34 19.27 -19.04
CA LEU A 11 -0.89 19.41 -20.43
C LEU A 11 -1.50 18.37 -21.38
N ALA A 12 -2.11 17.31 -20.85
CA ALA A 12 -2.88 16.34 -21.62
C ALA A 12 -4.29 16.84 -22.00
N THR A 13 -4.70 18.03 -21.55
CA THR A 13 -6.05 18.54 -21.79
C THR A 13 -6.21 19.17 -23.18
N PRO A 14 -7.42 19.16 -23.76
CA PRO A 14 -7.70 19.86 -25.01
C PRO A 14 -7.43 21.36 -24.90
N ALA A 15 -7.70 21.95 -23.73
CA ALA A 15 -7.46 23.36 -23.45
C ALA A 15 -5.97 23.70 -23.51
N ALA A 16 -5.10 22.89 -22.92
CA ALA A 16 -3.65 23.09 -22.99
C ALA A 16 -3.12 22.99 -24.44
N ARG A 17 -3.65 22.04 -25.23
CA ARG A 17 -3.34 21.94 -26.66
C ARG A 17 -3.76 23.19 -27.41
N TRP A 18 -5.00 23.65 -27.21
CA TRP A 18 -5.50 24.86 -27.84
C TRP A 18 -4.69 26.10 -27.46
N ALA A 19 -4.33 26.25 -26.18
CA ALA A 19 -3.50 27.36 -25.72
C ALA A 19 -2.12 27.37 -26.41
N LEU A 20 -1.46 26.22 -26.52
CA LEU A 20 -0.15 26.12 -27.17
C LEU A 20 -0.22 26.33 -28.69
N VAL A 21 -1.22 25.76 -29.35
CA VAL A 21 -1.44 25.97 -30.79
C VAL A 21 -1.81 27.43 -31.08
N PHE A 22 -2.60 28.06 -30.21
CA PHE A 22 -2.94 29.47 -30.33
C PHE A 22 -1.72 30.37 -30.12
N ALA A 23 -0.91 30.12 -29.09
CA ALA A 23 0.34 30.84 -28.86
C ALA A 23 1.31 30.70 -30.05
N TRP A 24 1.43 29.49 -30.60
CA TRP A 24 2.18 29.23 -31.82
C TRP A 24 1.62 30.02 -33.01
N LEU A 25 0.29 30.02 -33.20
CA LEU A 25 -0.37 30.72 -34.30
C LEU A 25 -0.11 32.23 -34.22
N MET A 26 -0.19 32.82 -33.03
CA MET A 26 0.12 34.24 -32.83
C MET A 26 1.58 34.56 -33.18
N GLY A 27 2.52 33.69 -32.80
CA GLY A 27 3.92 33.81 -33.19
C GLY A 27 4.12 33.71 -34.71
N ALA A 28 3.46 32.76 -35.36
CA ALA A 28 3.49 32.58 -36.81
C ALA A 28 2.89 33.78 -37.56
N VAL A 29 1.76 34.31 -37.10
CA VAL A 29 1.14 35.51 -37.66
C VAL A 29 2.06 36.71 -37.50
N LYS A 30 2.67 36.90 -36.33
CA LYS A 30 3.67 37.95 -36.13
C LYS A 30 4.85 37.80 -37.11
N ALA A 31 5.40 36.60 -37.25
CA ALA A 31 6.50 36.33 -38.18
C ALA A 31 6.13 36.65 -39.63
N LEU A 32 4.88 36.36 -40.01
CA LEU A 32 4.35 36.69 -41.33
C LEU A 32 4.25 38.21 -41.52
N VAL A 33 3.71 38.94 -40.54
CA VAL A 33 3.59 40.42 -40.57
C VAL A 33 4.98 41.09 -40.62
N ASP A 34 5.95 40.55 -39.90
CA ASP A 34 7.35 41.02 -39.90
C ASP A 34 8.10 40.66 -41.20
N GLY A 35 7.46 39.95 -42.13
CA GLY A 35 8.07 39.53 -43.40
C GLY A 35 9.17 38.47 -43.25
N GLN A 36 9.16 37.69 -42.16
CA GLN A 36 10.18 36.65 -41.91
C GLN A 36 10.05 35.46 -42.86
N PHE A 37 8.87 35.22 -43.45
CA PHE A 37 8.63 34.15 -44.40
C PHE A 37 8.95 34.57 -45.85
N ASN A 38 10.22 34.91 -46.09
CA ASN A 38 10.73 35.17 -47.43
C ASN A 38 11.01 33.84 -48.16
N PRO A 39 10.64 33.68 -49.45
CA PRO A 39 10.96 32.49 -50.24
C PRO A 39 12.45 32.08 -50.27
N GLN A 40 13.36 33.02 -50.03
CA GLN A 40 14.80 32.74 -49.94
C GLN A 40 15.20 32.01 -48.65
N TYR A 41 14.37 32.05 -47.60
CA TYR A 41 14.64 31.47 -46.29
C TYR A 41 13.57 30.44 -45.90
N VAL A 42 13.43 29.40 -46.74
CA VAL A 42 12.47 28.30 -46.52
C VAL A 42 12.68 27.55 -45.20
N THR A 43 13.83 27.70 -44.55
CA THR A 43 14.15 27.09 -43.26
C THR A 43 13.28 27.63 -42.12
N LEU A 44 12.85 28.89 -42.16
CA LEU A 44 12.03 29.52 -41.10
C LEU A 44 10.59 28.97 -41.05
N PRO A 45 9.86 28.84 -42.18
CA PRO A 45 8.57 28.14 -42.20
C PRO A 45 8.69 26.68 -41.72
N VAL A 46 9.74 25.98 -42.11
CA VAL A 46 9.96 24.58 -41.70
C VAL A 46 10.21 24.50 -40.19
N ALA A 47 11.06 25.36 -39.64
CA ALA A 47 11.28 25.47 -38.19
C ALA A 47 9.95 25.72 -37.44
N CYS A 48 9.12 26.64 -37.97
CA CYS A 48 7.81 26.94 -37.42
C CYS A 48 6.91 25.71 -37.38
N LEU A 49 6.85 24.94 -38.47
CA LEU A 49 6.05 23.70 -38.55
C LEU A 49 6.56 22.63 -37.58
N LEU A 50 7.89 22.46 -37.45
CA LEU A 50 8.46 21.51 -36.50
C LEU A 50 8.09 21.86 -35.05
N CYS A 51 8.09 23.15 -34.68
CA CYS A 51 7.62 23.61 -33.38
C CYS A 51 6.12 23.30 -33.16
N LEU A 52 5.27 23.43 -34.18
CA LEU A 52 3.87 23.04 -34.10
C LEU A 52 3.71 21.54 -33.85
N VAL A 53 4.43 20.71 -34.62
CA VAL A 53 4.41 19.25 -34.45
C VAL A 53 4.88 18.88 -33.04
N ALA A 54 5.96 19.48 -32.55
CA ALA A 54 6.46 19.29 -31.19
C ALA A 54 5.39 19.65 -30.14
N ALA A 55 4.67 20.78 -30.30
CA ALA A 55 3.58 21.17 -29.41
C ALA A 55 2.40 20.17 -29.43
N VAL A 56 2.05 19.64 -30.60
CA VAL A 56 0.98 18.63 -30.74
C VAL A 56 1.39 17.31 -30.09
N VAL A 57 2.63 16.86 -30.29
CA VAL A 57 3.17 15.64 -29.68
C VAL A 57 3.24 15.78 -28.16
N LEU A 58 3.75 16.91 -27.67
CA LEU A 58 3.84 17.21 -26.23
C LEU A 58 2.46 17.23 -25.53
N THR A 59 1.42 17.63 -26.25
CA THR A 59 0.04 17.69 -25.75
C THR A 59 -0.77 16.45 -26.05
N ARG A 60 -0.12 15.32 -26.38
CA ARG A 60 -0.80 14.02 -26.56
C ARG A 60 -1.60 13.65 -25.30
N ARG A 61 -2.80 13.11 -25.50
CA ARG A 61 -3.73 12.75 -24.42
C ARG A 61 -3.28 11.42 -23.81
N GLU A 62 -2.41 11.50 -22.82
CA GLU A 62 -1.94 10.38 -22.03
C GLU A 62 -1.94 10.79 -20.55
N ASP A 63 -2.45 9.90 -19.70
CA ASP A 63 -2.53 10.11 -18.24
C ASP A 63 -1.20 9.85 -17.52
N LEU A 64 -0.23 9.28 -18.24
CA LEU A 64 1.11 8.97 -17.78
C LEU A 64 2.10 10.09 -18.14
N PRO A 65 3.27 10.15 -17.47
CA PRO A 65 4.39 10.95 -17.97
C PRO A 65 4.69 10.55 -19.42
N LEU A 66 5.08 11.54 -20.23
CA LEU A 66 5.34 11.33 -21.65
C LEU A 66 6.41 10.24 -21.82
N SER A 67 6.17 9.26 -22.69
CA SER A 67 7.16 8.18 -22.89
C SER A 67 8.49 8.74 -23.39
N GLY A 68 9.61 8.13 -22.99
CA GLY A 68 10.95 8.61 -23.34
C GLY A 68 11.18 8.72 -24.86
N VAL A 69 10.51 7.89 -25.66
CA VAL A 69 10.53 7.98 -27.13
C VAL A 69 9.87 9.28 -27.61
N LEU A 70 8.67 9.60 -27.11
CA LEU A 70 7.98 10.83 -27.48
C LEU A 70 8.69 12.08 -26.94
N ALA A 71 9.27 12.01 -25.75
CA ALA A 71 10.10 13.07 -25.18
C ALA A 71 11.36 13.32 -26.04
N THR A 72 12.02 12.24 -26.50
CA THR A 72 13.11 12.32 -27.49
C THR A 72 12.65 12.98 -28.78
N VAL A 73 11.48 12.60 -29.32
CA VAL A 73 10.93 13.20 -30.54
C VAL A 73 10.68 14.69 -30.37
N VAL A 74 10.04 15.13 -29.27
CA VAL A 74 9.82 16.55 -28.98
C VAL A 74 11.15 17.28 -28.89
N THR A 75 12.12 16.72 -28.16
CA THR A 75 13.45 17.32 -28.00
C THR A 75 14.15 17.46 -29.34
N ALA A 76 14.18 16.41 -30.14
CA ALA A 76 14.79 16.41 -31.48
C ALA A 76 14.12 17.43 -32.39
N LEU A 77 12.78 17.47 -32.46
CA LEU A 77 12.04 18.44 -33.25
C LEU A 77 12.35 19.89 -32.86
N VAL A 78 12.41 20.19 -31.56
CA VAL A 78 12.74 21.54 -31.07
C VAL A 78 14.17 21.92 -31.40
N LEU A 79 15.14 21.03 -31.17
CA LEU A 79 16.55 21.31 -31.48
C LEU A 79 16.77 21.47 -32.99
N THR A 80 16.13 20.64 -33.81
CA THR A 80 16.17 20.79 -35.28
C THR A 80 15.53 22.09 -35.72
N ALA A 81 14.35 22.45 -35.19
CA ALA A 81 13.69 23.71 -35.49
C ALA A 81 14.58 24.91 -35.13
N MET A 82 15.26 24.84 -33.99
CA MET A 82 16.19 25.86 -33.55
C MET A 82 17.40 26.02 -34.49
N VAL A 83 18.04 24.92 -34.90
CA VAL A 83 19.15 24.95 -35.86
C VAL A 83 18.70 25.58 -37.19
N LEU A 84 17.51 25.21 -37.67
CA LEU A 84 16.93 25.81 -38.88
C LEU A 84 16.64 27.30 -38.70
N ALA A 85 16.09 27.71 -37.55
CA ALA A 85 15.78 29.10 -37.24
C ALA A 85 17.04 29.98 -37.10
N LEU A 86 18.18 29.37 -36.74
CA LEU A 86 19.48 30.03 -36.61
C LEU A 86 20.34 29.92 -37.87
N SER A 87 19.91 29.17 -38.89
CA SER A 87 20.64 29.03 -40.16
C SER A 87 20.58 30.30 -41.05
N VAL A 88 19.71 31.25 -40.71
CA VAL A 88 19.56 32.53 -41.41
C VAL A 88 20.45 33.61 -40.79
N PRO A 89 20.74 34.70 -41.52
CA PRO A 89 21.46 35.85 -40.97
C PRO A 89 20.83 36.38 -39.67
N PRO A 90 21.64 36.88 -38.71
CA PRO A 90 21.15 37.29 -37.39
C PRO A 90 20.06 38.36 -37.38
N ASP A 91 20.07 39.28 -38.34
CA ASP A 91 19.03 40.31 -38.51
C ASP A 91 17.67 39.71 -38.90
N ARG A 92 17.65 38.46 -39.38
CA ARG A 92 16.47 37.68 -39.75
C ARG A 92 16.17 36.53 -38.79
N ALA A 93 17.03 36.29 -37.81
CA ALA A 93 16.86 35.20 -36.85
C ALA A 93 15.58 35.42 -36.01
N SER A 94 14.78 34.37 -35.89
CA SER A 94 13.47 34.47 -35.26
C SER A 94 13.53 34.21 -33.76
N ILE A 95 13.71 35.29 -32.98
CA ILE A 95 13.83 35.19 -31.51
C ILE A 95 12.59 34.52 -30.89
N TRP A 96 11.39 34.75 -31.41
CA TRP A 96 10.18 34.13 -30.85
C TRP A 96 10.19 32.60 -31.01
N GLN A 97 10.74 32.06 -32.10
CA GLN A 97 10.85 30.61 -32.30
C GLN A 97 11.78 29.97 -31.27
N LEU A 98 12.87 30.66 -30.92
CA LEU A 98 13.76 30.27 -29.84
C LEU A 98 13.01 30.23 -28.50
N GLN A 99 12.26 31.28 -28.17
CA GLN A 99 11.49 31.35 -26.92
C GLN A 99 10.39 30.29 -26.86
N PHE A 100 9.73 30.04 -27.98
CA PHE A 100 8.70 29.01 -28.09
C PHE A 100 9.29 27.61 -27.92
N GLY A 101 10.41 27.32 -28.57
CA GLY A 101 11.15 26.06 -28.40
C GLY A 101 11.57 25.83 -26.95
N ALA A 102 12.14 26.86 -26.30
CA ALA A 102 12.47 26.81 -24.87
C ALA A 102 11.24 26.52 -24.00
N THR A 103 10.10 27.15 -24.30
CA THR A 103 8.83 26.88 -23.60
C THR A 103 8.40 25.42 -23.75
N LEU A 104 8.50 24.84 -24.95
CA LEU A 104 8.16 23.43 -25.17
C LEU A 104 9.07 22.47 -24.37
N LEU A 105 10.38 22.76 -24.31
CA LEU A 105 11.33 21.99 -23.49
C LEU A 105 11.05 22.17 -21.99
N ALA A 106 10.69 23.37 -21.56
CA ALA A 106 10.29 23.64 -20.18
C ALA A 106 9.05 22.82 -19.78
N LEU A 107 8.08 22.69 -20.69
CA LEU A 107 6.88 21.88 -20.46
C LEU A 107 7.16 20.36 -20.45
N LEU A 108 8.33 19.90 -20.91
CA LEU A 108 8.75 18.50 -20.68
C LEU A 108 9.06 18.25 -19.19
N PHE A 109 9.61 19.23 -18.46
CA PHE A 109 9.75 19.12 -17.00
C PHE A 109 8.39 18.94 -16.34
N VAL A 110 7.39 19.70 -16.80
CA VAL A 110 6.01 19.62 -16.30
C VAL A 110 5.43 18.23 -16.57
N ARG A 111 5.64 17.69 -17.78
CA ARG A 111 5.23 16.32 -18.16
C ARG A 111 5.97 15.19 -17.44
N GLY A 112 6.97 15.50 -16.62
CA GLY A 112 7.62 14.54 -15.72
C GLY A 112 8.84 13.81 -16.30
N ASP A 113 9.26 14.12 -17.53
CA ASP A 113 10.50 13.58 -18.10
C ASP A 113 11.67 14.54 -17.86
N LEU A 114 12.30 14.39 -16.69
CA LEU A 114 13.38 15.26 -16.25
C LEU A 114 14.64 15.13 -17.12
N VAL A 115 14.94 13.92 -17.62
CA VAL A 115 16.20 13.64 -18.31
C VAL A 115 16.22 14.34 -19.67
N HIS A 116 15.19 14.13 -20.48
CA HIS A 116 15.11 14.75 -21.81
C HIS A 116 14.92 16.26 -21.71
N ALA A 117 14.18 16.74 -20.69
CA ALA A 117 14.01 18.16 -20.47
C ALA A 117 15.33 18.87 -20.12
N VAL A 118 16.16 18.26 -19.25
CA VAL A 118 17.48 18.80 -18.89
C VAL A 118 18.44 18.75 -20.07
N ILE A 119 18.53 17.60 -20.75
CA ILE A 119 19.40 17.45 -21.94
C ILE A 119 18.98 18.44 -23.02
N GLY A 120 17.68 18.53 -23.31
CA GLY A 120 17.11 19.45 -24.27
C GLY A 120 17.40 20.91 -23.93
N ALA A 121 17.16 21.33 -22.69
CA ALA A 121 17.43 22.70 -22.24
C ALA A 121 18.92 23.07 -22.31
N ALA A 122 19.80 22.12 -21.96
CA ALA A 122 21.25 22.29 -22.04
C ALA A 122 21.72 22.42 -23.49
N LEU A 123 21.29 21.51 -24.37
CA LEU A 123 21.62 21.54 -25.80
C LEU A 123 21.05 22.78 -26.48
N HIS A 124 19.81 23.15 -26.19
CA HIS A 124 19.19 24.37 -26.69
C HIS A 124 20.03 25.60 -26.32
N SER A 125 20.40 25.73 -25.05
CA SER A 125 21.24 26.86 -24.60
C SER A 125 22.62 26.84 -25.25
N ALA A 126 23.26 25.67 -25.36
CA ALA A 126 24.56 25.51 -25.98
C ALA A 126 24.55 25.88 -27.48
N ILE A 127 23.57 25.41 -28.25
CA ILE A 127 23.42 25.73 -29.67
C ILE A 127 23.29 27.25 -29.85
N PHE A 128 22.50 27.92 -29.01
CA PHE A 128 22.33 29.36 -29.09
C PHE A 128 23.63 30.11 -28.78
N ILE A 129 24.35 29.70 -27.72
CA ILE A 129 25.63 30.31 -27.34
C ILE A 129 26.66 30.13 -28.46
N VAL A 130 26.79 28.92 -29.02
CA VAL A 130 27.72 28.65 -30.13
C VAL A 130 27.37 29.51 -31.35
N TRP A 131 26.09 29.62 -31.70
CA TRP A 131 25.65 30.48 -32.79
C TRP A 131 25.95 31.97 -32.52
N ALA A 132 25.69 32.45 -31.32
CA ALA A 132 25.94 33.84 -30.94
C ALA A 132 27.44 34.17 -31.01
N LEU A 133 28.31 33.25 -30.57
CA LEU A 133 29.76 33.38 -30.69
C LEU A 133 30.21 33.37 -32.14
N TRP A 134 29.63 32.49 -32.98
CA TRP A 134 29.96 32.39 -34.40
C TRP A 134 29.70 33.71 -35.15
N TYR A 135 28.61 34.40 -34.81
CA TYR A 135 28.26 35.69 -35.40
C TYR A 135 28.80 36.90 -34.61
N SER A 136 29.71 36.69 -33.65
CA SER A 136 30.32 37.75 -32.82
C SER A 136 29.28 38.66 -32.13
N MET A 137 28.18 38.09 -31.65
CA MET A 137 27.12 38.86 -30.98
C MET A 137 27.60 39.48 -29.67
N PRO A 138 27.17 40.70 -29.32
CA PRO A 138 27.48 41.30 -28.03
C PRO A 138 26.98 40.46 -26.86
N VAL A 139 27.81 40.33 -25.81
CA VAL A 139 27.45 39.56 -24.60
C VAL A 139 26.18 40.10 -23.92
N SER A 140 25.97 41.42 -23.91
CA SER A 140 24.75 42.04 -23.37
C SER A 140 23.48 41.59 -24.10
N TRP A 141 23.56 41.40 -25.42
CA TRP A 141 22.46 40.90 -26.23
C TRP A 141 22.19 39.41 -25.94
N LEU A 142 23.25 38.60 -25.86
CA LEU A 142 23.18 37.19 -25.49
C LEU A 142 22.47 37.01 -24.15
N LEU A 143 22.85 37.78 -23.13
CA LEU A 143 22.23 37.76 -21.81
C LEU A 143 20.73 38.12 -21.89
N THR A 144 20.38 39.16 -22.65
CA THR A 144 18.99 39.59 -22.81
C THR A 144 18.12 38.48 -23.42
N VAL A 145 18.60 37.81 -24.46
CA VAL A 145 17.83 36.76 -25.14
C VAL A 145 17.77 35.46 -24.33
N LEU A 146 18.85 35.08 -23.64
CA LEU A 146 18.88 33.88 -22.78
C LEU A 146 18.17 34.05 -21.45
N THR A 147 17.90 35.28 -21.00
CA THR A 147 17.21 35.51 -19.72
C THR A 147 15.83 34.86 -19.72
N ALA A 148 15.05 35.05 -20.79
CA ALA A 148 13.68 34.51 -20.85
C ALA A 148 13.63 32.96 -20.81
N PRO A 149 14.42 32.21 -21.61
CA PRO A 149 14.50 30.75 -21.52
C PRO A 149 14.94 30.27 -20.14
N CYS A 150 15.96 30.91 -19.55
CA CYS A 150 16.46 30.56 -18.22
C CYS A 150 15.38 30.71 -17.14
N VAL A 151 14.62 31.80 -17.16
CA VAL A 151 13.50 32.02 -16.22
C VAL A 151 12.43 30.95 -16.40
N VAL A 152 12.07 30.62 -17.64
CA VAL A 152 11.05 29.62 -17.93
C VAL A 152 11.50 28.21 -17.49
N TYR A 153 12.77 27.84 -17.72
CA TYR A 153 13.33 26.58 -17.22
C TYR A 153 13.35 26.53 -15.69
N PHE A 154 13.78 27.61 -15.04
CA PHE A 154 13.80 27.70 -13.58
C PHE A 154 12.40 27.49 -13.00
N LEU A 155 11.39 28.20 -13.53
CA LEU A 155 10.00 28.07 -13.10
C LEU A 155 9.47 26.64 -13.27
N ALA A 156 9.78 25.99 -14.40
CA ALA A 156 9.36 24.63 -14.67
C ALA A 156 9.98 23.62 -13.69
N VAL A 157 11.26 23.80 -13.34
CA VAL A 157 11.94 22.99 -12.31
C VAL A 157 11.29 23.21 -10.94
N THR A 158 11.09 24.46 -10.52
CA THR A 158 10.44 24.78 -9.23
C THR A 158 9.06 24.15 -9.14
N TRP A 159 8.26 24.23 -10.20
CA TRP A 159 6.93 23.63 -10.27
C TRP A 159 6.98 22.10 -10.13
N LEU A 160 7.91 21.43 -10.82
CA LEU A 160 8.08 19.98 -10.74
C LEU A 160 8.39 19.53 -9.31
N PHE A 161 9.30 20.22 -8.62
CA PHE A 161 9.64 19.91 -7.24
C PHE A 161 8.46 20.19 -6.28
N GLY A 162 7.74 21.28 -6.48
CA GLY A 162 6.53 21.60 -5.72
C GLY A 162 5.47 20.49 -5.84
N LEU A 163 5.17 20.06 -7.07
CA LEU A 163 4.18 19.02 -7.32
C LEU A 163 4.61 17.67 -6.73
N ARG A 164 5.89 17.28 -6.88
CA ARG A 164 6.43 16.06 -6.28
C ARG A 164 6.29 16.06 -4.77
N ARG A 165 6.58 17.20 -4.12
CA ARG A 165 6.45 17.34 -2.67
C ARG A 165 5.01 17.15 -2.19
N VAL A 166 4.06 17.80 -2.86
CA VAL A 166 2.62 17.68 -2.53
C VAL A 166 2.14 16.24 -2.71
N VAL A 167 2.51 15.58 -3.81
CA VAL A 167 2.13 14.18 -4.07
C VAL A 167 2.74 13.22 -3.05
N MET A 168 3.99 13.43 -2.63
CA MET A 168 4.62 12.63 -1.59
C MET A 168 3.91 12.79 -0.24
N GLN A 169 3.60 14.03 0.16
CA GLN A 169 2.87 14.31 1.41
C GLN A 169 1.50 13.64 1.42
N GLU A 170 0.74 13.73 0.32
CA GLU A 170 -0.57 13.08 0.20
C GLU A 170 -0.47 11.55 0.30
N ARG A 171 0.57 10.95 -0.31
CA ARG A 171 0.80 9.50 -0.21
C ARG A 171 1.10 9.07 1.22
N THR A 172 1.94 9.82 1.94
CA THR A 172 2.27 9.54 3.34
C THR A 172 1.04 9.61 4.24
N HIS A 173 0.21 10.64 4.10
CA HIS A 173 -1.02 10.75 4.89
C HIS A 173 -2.03 9.64 4.58
N ARG A 174 -2.13 9.20 3.33
CA ARG A 174 -2.99 8.06 2.98
C ARG A 174 -2.49 6.74 3.57
N SER A 175 -1.17 6.53 3.66
CA SER A 175 -0.63 5.34 4.32
C SER A 175 -0.90 5.35 5.83
N GLU A 176 -0.69 6.49 6.49
CA GLU A 176 -0.97 6.65 7.94
C GLU A 176 -2.46 6.40 8.24
N ALA A 177 -3.35 6.98 7.43
CA ALA A 177 -4.79 6.77 7.57
C ALA A 177 -5.19 5.29 7.36
N ALA A 178 -4.59 4.62 6.38
CA ALA A 178 -4.84 3.20 6.14
C ALA A 178 -4.34 2.32 7.28
N GLU A 179 -3.20 2.66 7.89
CA GLU A 179 -2.64 1.96 9.05
C GLU A 179 -3.53 2.14 10.29
N HIS A 180 -3.97 3.37 10.58
CA HIS A 180 -4.91 3.62 11.68
C HIS A 180 -6.21 2.83 11.53
N VAL A 181 -6.79 2.76 10.33
CA VAL A 181 -7.99 1.95 10.08
C VAL A 181 -7.74 0.47 10.37
N ARG A 182 -6.56 -0.07 10.04
CA ARG A 182 -6.19 -1.46 10.34
C ARG A 182 -6.07 -1.68 11.86
N GLN A 183 -5.38 -0.79 12.57
CA GLN A 183 -5.22 -0.87 14.03
C GLN A 183 -6.56 -0.80 14.75
N THR A 184 -7.41 0.18 14.43
CA THR A 184 -8.75 0.30 15.03
C THR A 184 -9.62 -0.92 14.74
N ARG A 185 -9.48 -1.56 13.57
CA ARG A 185 -10.20 -2.79 13.26
C ARG A 185 -9.73 -3.95 14.14
N ALA A 186 -8.42 -4.12 14.30
CA ALA A 186 -7.85 -5.16 15.16
C ALA A 186 -8.28 -4.98 16.62
N GLU A 187 -8.24 -3.76 17.15
CA GLU A 187 -8.71 -3.44 18.51
C GLU A 187 -10.20 -3.77 18.69
N ARG A 188 -11.04 -3.42 17.72
CA ARG A 188 -12.49 -3.73 17.75
C ARG A 188 -12.74 -5.24 17.71
N GLU A 189 -11.98 -5.99 16.91
CA GLU A 189 -12.09 -7.44 16.83
C GLU A 189 -11.65 -8.10 18.14
N ALA A 190 -10.55 -7.64 18.74
CA ALA A 190 -10.10 -8.08 20.07
C ALA A 190 -11.15 -7.78 21.15
N ALA A 191 -11.70 -6.56 21.18
CA ALA A 191 -12.76 -6.18 22.13
C ALA A 191 -14.02 -7.05 21.97
N ARG A 192 -14.43 -7.36 20.72
CA ARG A 192 -15.55 -8.27 20.45
C ARG A 192 -15.27 -9.70 20.91
N ARG A 193 -14.04 -10.19 20.76
CA ARG A 193 -13.63 -11.51 21.25
C ARG A 193 -13.76 -11.57 22.78
N ILE A 194 -13.16 -10.61 23.49
CA ILE A 194 -13.23 -10.51 24.95
C ILE A 194 -14.70 -10.42 25.41
N GLY A 195 -15.52 -9.60 24.75
CA GLY A 195 -16.95 -9.47 25.07
C GLY A 195 -17.71 -10.80 24.94
N ARG A 196 -17.44 -11.59 23.88
CA ARG A 196 -18.04 -12.93 23.71
C ARG A 196 -17.59 -13.92 24.79
N GLU A 197 -16.30 -13.89 25.15
CA GLU A 197 -15.75 -14.75 26.19
C GLU A 197 -16.38 -14.44 27.56
N LEU A 198 -16.49 -13.15 27.93
CA LEU A 198 -17.14 -12.73 29.17
C LEU A 198 -18.62 -13.10 29.21
N ALA A 199 -19.35 -12.96 28.10
CA ALA A 199 -20.75 -13.36 28.01
C ALA A 199 -20.94 -14.86 28.23
N LEU A 200 -20.05 -15.69 27.67
CA LEU A 200 -20.07 -17.15 27.85
C LEU A 200 -19.76 -17.54 29.29
N VAL A 201 -18.75 -16.92 29.92
CA VAL A 201 -18.43 -17.14 31.34
C VAL A 201 -19.62 -16.79 32.22
N ARG A 202 -20.25 -15.63 31.97
CA ARG A 202 -21.43 -15.18 32.73
C ARG A 202 -22.62 -16.15 32.59
N ALA A 203 -22.86 -16.67 31.39
CA ALA A 203 -23.93 -17.63 31.15
C ALA A 203 -23.71 -18.93 31.94
N LYS A 204 -22.46 -19.39 32.05
CA LYS A 204 -22.10 -20.60 32.79
C LYS A 204 -22.13 -20.43 34.31
N THR A 205 -21.70 -19.28 34.83
CA THR A 205 -21.60 -19.07 36.29
C THR A 205 -22.87 -18.55 36.94
N GLY A 206 -23.81 -18.00 36.16
CA GLY A 206 -24.95 -17.25 36.68
C GLY A 206 -25.77 -18.00 37.74
N ASN A 207 -26.08 -19.28 37.49
CA ASN A 207 -26.89 -20.09 38.40
C ASN A 207 -26.17 -20.35 39.74
N VAL A 208 -24.94 -20.85 39.67
CA VAL A 208 -24.12 -21.17 40.85
C VAL A 208 -23.87 -19.92 41.71
N LEU A 209 -23.55 -18.79 41.09
CA LEU A 209 -23.35 -17.53 41.82
C LEU A 209 -24.65 -17.01 42.46
N ALA A 210 -25.80 -17.23 41.84
CA ALA A 210 -27.10 -16.89 42.44
C ALA A 210 -27.40 -17.75 43.67
N LEU A 211 -27.20 -19.07 43.58
CA LEU A 211 -27.39 -19.99 44.71
C LEU A 211 -26.49 -19.64 45.90
N LEU A 212 -25.22 -19.31 45.64
CA LEU A 212 -24.27 -18.87 46.68
C LEU A 212 -24.68 -17.53 47.31
N ARG A 213 -25.13 -16.57 46.50
CA ARG A 213 -25.65 -15.28 46.99
C ARG A 213 -26.87 -15.47 47.89
N ASP A 214 -27.75 -16.38 47.52
CA ASP A 214 -29.02 -16.62 48.22
C ASP A 214 -28.85 -17.52 49.47
N GLY A 215 -27.60 -17.90 49.79
CA GLY A 215 -27.26 -18.61 51.02
C GLY A 215 -27.55 -20.11 50.98
N ALA A 216 -27.60 -20.72 49.79
CA ALA A 216 -27.80 -22.16 49.65
C ALA A 216 -26.74 -22.95 50.46
N PRO A 217 -27.13 -24.03 51.16
CA PRO A 217 -26.18 -24.84 51.92
C PRO A 217 -25.16 -25.50 50.97
N LEU A 218 -23.89 -25.50 51.37
CA LEU A 218 -22.79 -26.14 50.63
C LEU A 218 -22.80 -27.67 50.81
N ASP A 219 -23.85 -28.31 50.32
CA ASP A 219 -23.99 -29.76 50.28
C ASP A 219 -23.02 -30.40 49.25
N LYS A 220 -23.14 -31.71 49.05
CA LYS A 220 -22.25 -32.44 48.15
C LYS A 220 -22.58 -32.12 46.68
N GLU A 221 -23.86 -31.95 46.34
CA GLU A 221 -24.30 -31.58 45.00
C GLU A 221 -23.76 -30.21 44.58
N LEU A 222 -23.97 -29.16 45.38
CA LEU A 222 -23.56 -27.79 45.04
C LEU A 222 -22.03 -27.66 44.95
N ARG A 223 -21.28 -28.36 45.80
CA ARG A 223 -19.81 -28.42 45.69
C ARG A 223 -19.34 -29.09 44.40
N GLY A 224 -20.04 -30.13 43.95
CA GLY A 224 -19.78 -30.77 42.66
C GLY A 224 -20.04 -29.82 41.49
N GLU A 225 -21.17 -29.09 41.51
CA GLU A 225 -21.51 -28.11 40.47
C GLU A 225 -20.48 -26.96 40.41
N ILE A 226 -20.06 -26.43 41.56
CA ILE A 226 -18.98 -25.42 41.65
C ILE A 226 -17.67 -25.96 41.07
N ALA A 227 -17.30 -27.20 41.39
CA ALA A 227 -16.07 -27.81 40.89
C ALA A 227 -16.09 -28.01 39.38
N VAL A 228 -17.24 -28.41 38.81
CA VAL A 228 -17.43 -28.55 37.37
C VAL A 228 -17.35 -27.20 36.67
N VAL A 229 -18.20 -26.22 37.06
CA VAL A 229 -18.26 -24.91 36.40
C VAL A 229 -16.94 -24.13 36.54
N GLY A 230 -16.34 -24.13 37.74
CA GLY A 230 -15.05 -23.49 37.98
C GLY A 230 -13.91 -24.16 37.22
N GLY A 231 -13.95 -25.50 37.14
CA GLY A 231 -13.01 -26.29 36.35
C GLY A 231 -13.10 -25.99 34.85
N GLU A 232 -14.30 -25.98 34.28
CA GLU A 232 -14.52 -25.65 32.87
C GLU A 232 -14.01 -24.26 32.50
N ILE A 233 -14.21 -23.26 33.37
CA ILE A 233 -13.72 -21.90 33.13
C ILE A 233 -12.20 -21.86 33.19
N ARG A 234 -11.59 -22.53 34.18
CA ARG A 234 -10.14 -22.59 34.33
C ARG A 234 -9.50 -23.28 33.14
N ASP A 235 -10.05 -24.41 32.70
CA ASP A 235 -9.55 -25.14 31.53
C ASP A 235 -9.70 -24.32 30.26
N ARG A 236 -10.82 -23.61 30.09
CA ARG A 236 -11.03 -22.74 28.92
C ARG A 236 -10.05 -21.58 28.88
N LEU A 237 -9.70 -21.01 30.04
CA LEU A 237 -8.72 -19.93 30.16
C LEU A 237 -7.28 -20.40 30.01
N ARG A 238 -6.93 -21.57 30.58
CA ARG A 238 -5.57 -22.13 30.55
C ARG A 238 -5.27 -22.92 29.29
N SER A 239 -6.28 -23.47 28.63
CA SER A 239 -6.12 -24.41 27.52
C SER A 239 -7.29 -24.31 26.52
N PRO A 240 -7.40 -23.20 25.78
CA PRO A 240 -8.49 -22.99 24.81
C PRO A 240 -8.53 -24.04 23.69
N ARG A 241 -7.37 -24.59 23.29
CA ARG A 241 -7.26 -25.57 22.19
C ARG A 241 -7.67 -27.00 22.58
N LEU A 242 -7.76 -27.30 23.88
CA LEU A 242 -8.27 -28.59 24.40
C LEU A 242 -9.78 -28.57 24.64
N GLN A 243 -10.49 -27.56 24.14
CA GLN A 243 -11.93 -27.43 24.33
C GLN A 243 -12.68 -28.21 23.25
N HIS A 244 -13.08 -29.43 23.57
CA HIS A 244 -13.95 -30.24 22.70
C HIS A 244 -15.15 -30.78 23.50
N PRO A 245 -16.38 -30.80 22.95
CA PRO A 245 -17.58 -31.22 23.69
C PRO A 245 -17.45 -32.59 24.36
N GLU A 246 -16.92 -33.59 23.65
CA GLU A 246 -16.75 -34.95 24.18
C GLU A 246 -15.73 -35.04 25.31
N LEU A 247 -14.60 -34.34 25.17
CA LEU A 247 -13.57 -34.29 26.20
C LEU A 247 -14.09 -33.54 27.44
N ASN A 248 -14.76 -32.41 27.23
CA ASN A 248 -15.35 -31.61 28.30
C ASN A 248 -16.40 -32.40 29.09
N ARG A 249 -17.21 -33.24 28.43
CA ARG A 249 -18.17 -34.14 29.09
C ARG A 249 -17.46 -35.16 29.97
N ALA A 250 -16.42 -35.82 29.44
CA ALA A 250 -15.65 -36.81 30.20
C ALA A 250 -14.98 -36.19 31.44
N ILE A 251 -14.34 -35.03 31.28
CA ILE A 251 -13.72 -34.29 32.39
C ILE A 251 -14.75 -33.85 33.43
N SER A 252 -15.92 -33.37 32.99
CA SER A 252 -16.98 -32.93 33.90
C SER A 252 -17.56 -34.08 34.72
N ALA A 253 -17.69 -35.27 34.12
CA ALA A 253 -18.14 -36.47 34.84
C ALA A 253 -17.15 -36.88 35.95
N LEU A 254 -15.84 -36.85 35.69
CA LEU A 254 -14.82 -37.10 36.72
C LEU A 254 -14.87 -36.07 37.85
N ARG A 255 -15.01 -34.79 37.52
CA ARG A 255 -15.10 -33.71 38.52
C ARG A 255 -16.34 -33.84 39.39
N ALA A 256 -17.49 -34.19 38.80
CA ALA A 256 -18.71 -34.47 39.54
C ALA A 256 -18.55 -35.68 40.49
N GLY A 257 -17.71 -36.65 40.11
CA GLY A 257 -17.29 -37.78 40.96
C GLY A 257 -16.32 -37.42 42.09
N GLY A 258 -15.79 -36.19 42.12
CA GLY A 258 -14.86 -35.70 43.15
C GLY A 258 -13.38 -35.71 42.74
N THR A 259 -13.04 -36.14 41.52
CA THR A 259 -11.66 -36.16 41.02
C THR A 259 -11.16 -34.74 40.69
N SER A 260 -9.95 -34.40 41.13
CA SER A 260 -9.32 -33.12 40.80
C SER A 260 -8.68 -33.16 39.41
N VAL A 261 -9.26 -32.46 38.44
CA VAL A 261 -8.76 -32.44 37.05
C VAL A 261 -8.12 -31.08 36.72
N ASN A 262 -6.86 -31.10 36.26
CA ASN A 262 -6.16 -29.93 35.73
C ASN A 262 -5.81 -30.12 34.25
N VAL A 263 -6.28 -29.21 33.40
CA VAL A 263 -5.92 -29.15 31.99
C VAL A 263 -4.88 -28.06 31.78
N LEU A 264 -3.79 -28.41 31.11
CA LEU A 264 -2.65 -27.55 30.81
C LEU A 264 -2.30 -27.70 29.32
N ALA A 265 -2.04 -26.58 28.66
CA ALA A 265 -1.56 -26.57 27.29
C ALA A 265 -0.55 -25.44 27.15
N GLU A 266 0.53 -25.69 26.43
CA GLU A 266 1.42 -24.59 26.03
C GLU A 266 0.72 -23.71 25.00
N ASP A 267 0.82 -22.40 25.21
CA ASP A 267 0.23 -21.39 24.34
C ASP A 267 1.14 -21.21 23.11
N SER A 268 1.17 -22.21 22.23
CA SER A 268 1.85 -22.11 20.94
C SER A 268 0.85 -21.68 19.88
N GLU A 269 1.14 -20.57 19.17
CA GLU A 269 0.29 -20.08 18.08
C GLU A 269 0.09 -21.14 16.98
N SER A 270 1.01 -22.10 16.82
CA SER A 270 1.04 -23.09 15.74
C SER A 270 0.39 -24.46 16.05
N ALA A 271 -0.13 -24.71 17.26
CA ALA A 271 -0.74 -26.00 17.58
C ALA A 271 -2.10 -26.24 16.85
N PRO A 272 -2.35 -27.39 16.21
CA PRO A 272 -3.62 -27.65 15.53
C PRO A 272 -4.83 -27.65 16.50
N GLU A 273 -6.02 -27.31 16.00
CA GLU A 273 -7.27 -27.52 16.77
C GLU A 273 -7.47 -29.02 17.04
N LEU A 274 -8.05 -29.34 18.20
CA LEU A 274 -8.31 -30.73 18.58
C LEU A 274 -9.42 -31.32 17.71
N GLY A 275 -9.06 -32.21 16.78
CA GLY A 275 -10.03 -32.90 15.92
C GLY A 275 -10.84 -33.98 16.65
N ASP A 276 -12.03 -34.28 16.13
CA ASP A 276 -13.03 -35.18 16.73
C ASP A 276 -12.45 -36.54 17.16
N ARG A 277 -11.69 -37.20 16.28
CA ARG A 277 -11.09 -38.51 16.56
C ARG A 277 -10.11 -38.48 17.72
N ALA A 278 -9.26 -37.45 17.78
CA ALA A 278 -8.30 -37.30 18.87
C ALA A 278 -9.03 -36.95 20.18
N ALA A 279 -10.05 -36.10 20.11
CA ALA A 279 -10.88 -35.77 21.27
C ALA A 279 -11.61 -37.01 21.84
N GLU A 280 -12.14 -37.88 20.97
CA GLU A 280 -12.79 -39.13 21.38
C GLU A 280 -11.81 -40.11 22.03
N GLN A 281 -10.60 -40.25 21.46
CA GLN A 281 -9.55 -41.11 22.02
C GLN A 281 -9.11 -40.62 23.41
N ILE A 282 -8.84 -39.31 23.55
CA ILE A 282 -8.49 -38.71 24.84
C ILE A 282 -9.66 -38.88 25.82
N ALA A 283 -10.90 -38.62 25.39
CA ALA A 283 -12.08 -38.77 26.23
C ALA A 283 -12.31 -40.22 26.70
N ALA A 284 -11.96 -41.22 25.87
CA ALA A 284 -12.01 -42.63 26.26
C ALA A 284 -11.03 -42.93 27.39
N VAL A 285 -9.76 -42.52 27.24
CA VAL A 285 -8.74 -42.69 28.29
C VAL A 285 -9.17 -41.97 29.58
N VAL A 286 -9.67 -40.74 29.48
CA VAL A 286 -10.17 -39.99 30.65
C VAL A 286 -11.33 -40.72 31.34
N ARG A 287 -12.21 -41.40 30.60
CA ARG A 287 -13.30 -42.19 31.20
C ARG A 287 -12.81 -43.46 31.88
N ASP A 288 -11.76 -44.09 31.37
CA ASP A 288 -11.19 -45.30 31.94
C ASP A 288 -10.53 -45.04 33.31
N GLU A 289 -10.06 -43.81 33.54
CA GLU A 289 -9.50 -43.34 34.81
C GLU A 289 -10.56 -42.96 35.88
N ALA A 290 -11.75 -43.57 35.81
CA ALA A 290 -12.81 -43.34 36.79
C ALA A 290 -12.37 -43.80 38.19
N GLY A 291 -12.41 -42.87 39.16
CA GLY A 291 -12.00 -43.13 40.55
C GLY A 291 -10.58 -42.69 40.90
N ALA A 292 -9.86 -42.03 39.99
CA ALA A 292 -8.62 -41.33 40.28
C ALA A 292 -8.83 -40.21 41.32
N ASP A 293 -7.82 -39.95 42.16
CA ASP A 293 -7.81 -38.81 43.09
C ASP A 293 -7.54 -37.50 42.34
N SER A 294 -6.63 -37.55 41.35
CA SER A 294 -6.31 -36.40 40.50
C SER A 294 -5.89 -36.82 39.10
N LEU A 295 -6.20 -35.99 38.11
CA LEU A 295 -5.84 -36.18 36.72
C LEU A 295 -5.26 -34.89 36.14
N VAL A 296 -4.10 -34.98 35.50
CA VAL A 296 -3.44 -33.86 34.81
C VAL A 296 -3.37 -34.18 33.32
N LEU A 297 -3.91 -33.28 32.50
CA LEU A 297 -3.96 -33.42 31.06
C LEU A 297 -3.09 -32.30 30.47
N THR A 298 -1.96 -32.66 29.86
CA THR A 298 -0.99 -31.69 29.35
C THR A 298 -0.76 -31.85 27.85
N TRP A 299 -0.89 -30.76 27.11
CA TRP A 299 -0.41 -30.66 25.72
C TRP A 299 1.05 -30.21 25.72
N ASN A 300 1.98 -31.12 25.38
CA ASN A 300 3.44 -30.89 25.51
C ASN A 300 4.16 -30.63 24.17
N GLU A 301 3.65 -31.18 23.06
CA GLU A 301 4.24 -31.06 21.72
C GLU A 301 3.07 -30.90 20.72
N PRO A 302 3.24 -30.30 19.53
CA PRO A 302 2.13 -30.01 18.60
C PRO A 302 1.23 -31.23 18.26
N GLU A 303 1.70 -32.45 18.52
CA GLU A 303 1.02 -33.71 18.21
C GLU A 303 0.85 -34.66 19.41
N ARG A 304 1.08 -34.23 20.66
CA ARG A 304 1.02 -35.15 21.82
C ARG A 304 0.32 -34.57 23.04
N VAL A 305 -0.64 -35.33 23.53
CA VAL A 305 -1.33 -35.09 24.81
C VAL A 305 -0.91 -36.17 25.80
N SER A 306 -0.35 -35.76 26.94
CA SER A 306 -0.07 -36.66 28.05
C SER A 306 -1.15 -36.55 29.11
N ILE A 307 -1.68 -37.69 29.54
CA ILE A 307 -2.65 -37.81 30.62
C ILE A 307 -1.94 -38.52 31.78
N VAL A 308 -1.92 -37.91 32.95
CA VAL A 308 -1.35 -38.50 34.17
C VAL A 308 -2.45 -38.61 35.21
N ALA A 309 -2.82 -39.83 35.57
CA ALA A 309 -3.81 -40.12 36.61
C ALA A 309 -3.11 -40.61 37.89
N ARG A 310 -3.62 -40.20 39.04
CA ARG A 310 -3.09 -40.59 40.35
C ARG A 310 -4.16 -41.30 41.18
N HIS A 311 -3.81 -42.49 41.67
CA HIS A 311 -4.65 -43.36 42.51
C HIS A 311 -3.88 -43.64 43.81
N GLY A 312 -4.11 -42.84 44.85
CA GLY A 312 -3.37 -42.87 46.11
C GLY A 312 -1.89 -42.57 45.90
N ASP A 313 -1.06 -43.61 45.99
CA ASP A 313 0.40 -43.54 45.81
C ASP A 313 0.87 -44.05 44.44
N ARG A 314 -0.04 -44.53 43.61
CA ARG A 314 0.25 -44.98 42.22
C ARG A 314 -0.06 -43.87 41.23
N SER A 315 0.77 -43.76 40.21
CA SER A 315 0.60 -42.81 39.10
C SER A 315 0.68 -43.56 37.78
N GLU A 316 -0.31 -43.38 36.92
CA GLU A 316 -0.37 -43.95 35.58
C GLU A 316 -0.25 -42.83 34.54
N ARG A 317 0.50 -43.08 33.46
CA ARG A 317 0.74 -42.11 32.40
C ARG A 317 0.34 -42.70 31.06
N HIS A 318 -0.59 -42.03 30.40
CA HIS A 318 -1.02 -42.32 29.04
C HIS A 318 -0.52 -41.22 28.11
N ILE A 319 -0.09 -41.59 26.91
CA ILE A 319 0.31 -40.65 25.86
C ILE A 319 -0.58 -40.94 24.66
N VAL A 320 -1.29 -39.91 24.21
CA VAL A 320 -2.13 -39.97 23.02
C VAL A 320 -1.49 -39.09 21.95
N GLU A 321 -1.19 -39.70 20.80
CA GLU A 321 -0.71 -38.97 19.63
C GLU A 321 -1.90 -38.36 18.89
N VAL A 322 -1.89 -37.03 18.77
CA VAL A 322 -2.87 -36.21 18.07
C VAL A 322 -2.34 -35.99 16.66
N LEU A 323 -2.71 -36.89 15.74
CA LEU A 323 -2.41 -36.69 14.33
C LEU A 323 -3.08 -35.41 13.83
N PRO A 324 -2.38 -34.57 13.04
CA PRO A 324 -2.98 -33.36 12.49
C PRO A 324 -4.20 -33.72 11.65
N ALA A 325 -5.29 -32.96 11.84
CA ALA A 325 -6.45 -33.06 10.97
C ALA A 325 -5.98 -32.81 9.52
N VAL A 326 -6.11 -33.81 8.65
CA VAL A 326 -5.76 -33.68 7.23
C VAL A 326 -6.55 -32.50 6.67
N SER A 327 -5.85 -31.43 6.31
CA SER A 327 -6.44 -30.25 5.67
C SER A 327 -7.15 -30.71 4.40
N ARG A 328 -8.46 -30.54 4.38
CA ARG A 328 -9.32 -30.84 3.22
C ARG A 328 -9.23 -29.72 2.17
N SER A 329 -8.02 -29.19 1.88
CA SER A 329 -7.81 -28.08 0.93
C SER A 329 -7.02 -28.42 -0.33
N ASP A 330 -6.56 -29.67 -0.51
CA ASP A 330 -5.81 -30.08 -1.71
C ASP A 330 -6.62 -30.97 -2.66
N ALA A 331 -7.94 -30.96 -2.52
CA ALA A 331 -8.85 -31.65 -3.42
C ALA A 331 -9.97 -30.69 -3.89
N GLU A 332 -9.58 -29.66 -4.63
CA GLU A 332 -10.38 -29.00 -5.69
C GLU A 332 -9.50 -28.14 -6.60
#